data_AF-A0A969TT21-F1
#
_entry.id   AF-A0A969TT21-F1
#
_cell.length_a   1.000
_cell.length_b   1.000
_cell.length_c   1.000
_cell.angle_alpha   90.00
_cell.angle_beta   90.00
_cell.angle_gamma   90.00
#
_symmetry.space_group_name_H-M   'P 1'
#
loop_
_entity.id
_entity.type
_entity.pdbx_description
1 polymer ?
#
loop_
_entity_poly.entity_id
_entity_poly.type
_entity_poly.pdbx_seq_one_letter_code
_entity_poly.pdbx_strand_id
1 'polypeptide(L)'
;MNLDWVKHRLLLTIATFILIIFLQLPIHSAERINFNYGLLGFNIKVEDLAIFAKEGKITRHLNFYLKRISAEKQEKLRKFLQSDYKIDPVLA
;
A
#
# COMPACT_ATOMS: atom_id res chain seq x y z
N MET A 1 15.69 -34.38 36.40
CA MET A 1 15.36 -33.58 35.19
C MET A 1 16.62 -32.84 34.79
N ASN A 2 17.17 -33.11 33.59
CA ASN A 2 18.53 -32.68 33.24
C ASN A 2 18.52 -31.21 32.83
N LEU A 3 19.20 -30.36 33.61
CA LEU A 3 19.13 -28.89 33.52
C LEU A 3 19.58 -28.38 32.14
N ASP A 4 20.51 -29.07 31.49
CA ASP A 4 21.05 -28.66 30.19
C ASP A 4 20.06 -28.90 29.05
N TRP A 5 19.24 -29.95 29.14
CA TRP A 5 18.17 -30.20 28.18
C TRP A 5 17.07 -29.13 28.24
N VAL A 6 16.76 -28.63 29.44
CA VAL A 6 15.77 -27.56 29.64
C VAL A 6 16.26 -26.24 29.03
N LYS A 7 17.54 -25.90 29.21
CA LYS A 7 18.15 -24.69 28.62
C LYS A 7 18.10 -24.71 27.09
N HIS A 8 18.44 -25.83 26.45
CA HIS A 8 18.39 -25.94 24.99
C HIS A 8 16.97 -25.82 24.45
N ARG A 9 15.98 -26.43 25.11
CA ARG A 9 14.57 -26.27 24.72
C ARG A 9 14.08 -24.84 24.88
N LEU A 10 14.47 -24.16 25.96
CA LEU A 10 14.13 -22.76 26.19
C LEU A 10 14.71 -21.85 25.08
N LEU A 11 16.00 -22.05 24.75
CA LEU A 11 16.67 -21.29 23.69
C LEU A 11 16.00 -21.49 22.33
N LEU A 12 15.62 -22.74 22.00
CA LEU A 12 14.92 -23.03 20.75
C LEU A 12 13.56 -22.34 20.70
N THR A 13 12.77 -22.37 21.79
CA THR A 13 11.47 -21.70 21.84
C THR A 13 11.56 -20.19 21.65
N ILE A 14 12.55 -19.55 22.27
CA ILE A 14 12.82 -18.12 22.12
C ILE A 14 13.21 -17.80 20.67
N ALA A 15 14.10 -18.60 20.07
CA ALA A 15 14.54 -18.42 18.69
C ALA A 15 13.37 -18.52 17.68
N THR A 16 12.44 -19.47 17.87
CA THR A 16 11.22 -19.55 17.04
C THR A 16 10.31 -18.34 17.20
N PHE A 17 10.11 -17.85 18.43
CA PHE A 17 9.29 -16.66 18.67
C PHE A 17 9.88 -15.42 18.01
N ILE A 18 11.19 -15.25 18.10
CA ILE A 18 11.93 -14.18 17.41
C ILE A 18 11.72 -14.27 15.91
N LEU A 19 11.88 -15.47 15.32
CA LEU A 19 11.73 -15.67 13.87
C LEU A 19 10.32 -15.28 13.36
N ILE A 20 9.26 -15.60 14.12
CA ILE A 20 7.88 -15.25 13.76
C ILE A 20 7.67 -13.73 13.74
N ILE A 21 8.28 -13.00 14.68
CA ILE A 21 8.18 -11.53 14.73
C ILE A 21 8.90 -10.90 13.53
N PHE A 22 10.06 -11.43 13.14
CA PHE A 22 10.84 -10.92 12.00
C PHE A 22 10.27 -11.33 10.63
N LEU A 23 9.44 -12.37 10.56
CA LEU A 23 8.77 -12.83 9.33
C LEU A 23 7.47 -12.09 9.02
N GLN A 24 7.16 -10.97 9.70
CA GLN A 24 6.08 -10.08 9.28
C GLN A 24 6.43 -9.46 7.92
N LEU A 25 6.17 -10.20 6.84
CA LEU A 25 6.13 -9.66 5.50
C LEU A 25 5.14 -8.49 5.52
N PRO A 26 5.50 -7.33 4.98
CA PRO A 26 4.55 -6.26 4.88
C PRO A 26 3.40 -6.77 4.01
N ILE A 27 2.25 -6.97 4.64
CA ILE A 27 0.97 -7.15 3.94
C ILE A 27 0.69 -5.77 3.37
N HIS A 28 1.37 -5.44 2.27
CA HIS A 28 1.01 -4.32 1.44
C HIS A 28 -0.33 -4.72 0.83
N SER A 29 -1.41 -4.37 1.53
CA SER A 29 -2.65 -4.04 0.85
C SER A 29 -2.31 -3.08 -0.30
N ALA A 30 -3.15 -2.99 -1.33
CA ALA A 30 -2.97 -2.01 -2.40
C ALA A 30 -3.10 -0.58 -1.85
N GLU A 31 -2.08 -0.14 -1.12
CA GLU A 31 -2.06 1.04 -0.27
C GLU A 31 -1.40 2.17 -1.03
N ARG A 32 -0.57 1.83 -2.02
CA ARG A 32 0.12 2.73 -2.94
C ARG A 32 0.11 2.21 -4.36
N ILE A 33 -0.15 3.11 -5.30
CA ILE A 33 0.08 2.91 -6.74
C ILE A 33 1.43 3.55 -7.06
N ASN A 34 2.37 2.75 -7.57
CA ASN A 34 3.70 3.21 -7.96
C ASN A 34 3.73 3.46 -9.47
N PHE A 35 4.10 4.67 -9.85
CA PHE A 35 4.32 5.06 -11.23
C PHE A 35 5.82 5.16 -11.48
N ASN A 36 6.36 4.22 -12.23
CA ASN A 36 7.78 4.14 -12.55
C ASN A 36 8.01 4.67 -13.98
N TYR A 37 8.79 5.74 -14.11
CA TYR A 37 9.18 6.37 -15.38
C TYR A 37 10.71 6.41 -15.47
N GLY A 38 11.31 5.28 -15.85
CA GLY A 38 12.77 5.11 -15.87
C GLY A 38 13.37 5.15 -14.47
N LEU A 39 14.36 6.03 -14.25
CA LEU A 39 14.99 6.25 -12.93
C LEU A 39 14.13 7.11 -11.99
N LEU A 40 13.08 7.74 -12.51
CA LEU A 40 12.16 8.55 -11.73
C LEU A 40 10.91 7.75 -11.42
N GLY A 41 10.31 8.03 -10.27
CA GLY A 41 9.02 7.46 -9.93
C GLY A 41 8.30 8.31 -8.90
N PHE A 42 7.00 8.10 -8.80
CA PHE A 42 6.20 8.66 -7.74
C PHE A 42 5.17 7.64 -7.27
N ASN A 43 4.70 7.80 -6.04
CA ASN A 43 3.69 6.94 -5.47
C ASN A 43 2.48 7.77 -5.04
N ILE A 44 1.29 7.24 -5.30
CA ILE A 44 0.02 7.81 -4.86
C ILE A 44 -0.64 6.82 -3.92
N LYS A 45 -1.12 7.27 -2.75
CA LYS A 45 -1.86 6.38 -1.86
C LYS A 45 -3.24 6.07 -2.45
N VAL A 46 -3.67 4.82 -2.38
CA VAL A 46 -5.01 4.43 -2.83
C VAL A 46 -6.09 5.09 -1.97
N GLU A 47 -5.82 5.27 -0.67
CA GLU A 47 -6.71 5.99 0.24
C GLU A 47 -6.95 7.45 -0.19
N ASP A 48 -5.89 8.15 -0.62
CA ASP A 48 -6.01 9.54 -1.09
C ASP A 48 -6.94 9.62 -2.31
N LEU A 49 -6.83 8.66 -3.24
CA LEU A 49 -7.70 8.56 -4.42
C LEU A 49 -9.15 8.21 -4.03
N ALA A 50 -9.33 7.33 -3.03
CA ALA A 50 -10.65 6.96 -2.54
C ALA A 50 -11.36 8.13 -1.84
N ILE A 51 -10.65 8.91 -1.02
CA ILE A 51 -11.17 10.14 -0.39
C ILE A 51 -11.57 11.14 -1.47
N PHE A 52 -10.73 11.33 -2.48
CA PHE A 52 -11.04 12.22 -3.60
C PHE A 52 -12.26 11.76 -4.41
N ALA A 53 -12.36 10.47 -4.71
CA ALA A 53 -13.48 9.89 -5.43
C ALA A 53 -14.80 10.04 -4.65
N LYS A 54 -14.81 9.65 -3.37
CA LYS A 54 -16.03 9.63 -2.54
C LYS A 54 -16.44 11.02 -2.06
N GLU A 55 -15.50 11.78 -1.52
CA GLU A 55 -15.79 13.04 -0.82
C GLU A 55 -15.49 14.28 -1.66
N GLY A 56 -14.75 14.15 -2.77
CA GLY A 56 -14.25 15.29 -3.54
C GLY A 56 -13.13 16.08 -2.83
N LYS A 57 -12.66 15.62 -1.67
CA LYS A 57 -11.60 16.28 -0.90
C LYS A 57 -10.22 15.95 -1.48
N ILE A 58 -9.39 16.97 -1.65
CA ILE A 58 -8.00 16.82 -2.07
C ILE A 58 -7.11 16.82 -0.83
N THR A 59 -6.53 15.67 -0.50
CA THR A 59 -5.59 15.56 0.63
C THR A 59 -4.28 16.30 0.34
N ARG A 60 -3.50 16.62 1.37
CA ARG A 60 -2.19 17.29 1.20
C ARG A 60 -1.25 16.49 0.29
N HIS A 61 -1.29 15.16 0.39
CA HIS A 61 -0.47 14.24 -0.39
C HIS A 61 -0.91 14.25 -1.86
N LEU A 62 -2.21 14.10 -2.12
CA LEU A 62 -2.76 14.13 -3.47
C LEU A 62 -2.59 15.50 -4.15
N ASN A 63 -2.67 16.59 -3.36
CA ASN A 63 -2.49 17.96 -3.85
C ASN A 63 -1.10 18.18 -4.46
N PHE A 64 -0.07 17.49 -4.00
CA PHE A 64 1.27 17.59 -4.59
C PHE A 64 1.26 17.30 -6.10
N TYR A 65 0.39 16.37 -6.52
CA TYR A 65 0.18 15.97 -7.91
C TYR A 65 -0.91 16.81 -8.58
N LEU A 66 -2.10 16.92 -7.97
CA LEU A 66 -3.27 17.55 -8.59
C LEU A 66 -3.09 19.06 -8.81
N LYS A 67 -2.25 19.75 -8.03
CA LYS A 67 -1.99 21.19 -8.23
C LYS A 67 -1.44 21.53 -9.62
N ARG A 68 -0.88 20.55 -10.34
CA ARG A 68 -0.37 20.70 -11.71
C ARG A 68 -1.39 20.33 -12.79
N ILE A 69 -2.60 19.93 -12.38
CA ILE A 69 -3.68 19.46 -13.24
C ILE A 69 -4.81 20.49 -13.22
N SER A 70 -5.36 20.85 -14.38
CA SER A 70 -6.48 21.79 -14.46
C SER A 70 -7.73 21.24 -13.76
N ALA A 71 -8.58 22.12 -13.23
CA ALA A 71 -9.81 21.73 -12.54
C ALA A 71 -10.72 20.82 -13.38
N GLU A 72 -10.85 21.09 -14.69
CA GLU A 72 -11.60 20.25 -15.62
C GLU A 72 -11.06 18.82 -15.69
N LYS A 73 -9.73 18.67 -15.72
CA LYS A 73 -9.07 17.36 -15.73
C LYS A 73 -9.16 16.66 -14.38
N GLN A 74 -9.15 17.40 -13.27
CA GLN A 74 -9.38 16.84 -11.94
C GLN A 74 -10.80 16.26 -11.82
N GLU A 75 -11.80 16.96 -12.35
CA GLU A 75 -13.19 16.46 -12.37
C GLU A 75 -13.33 15.22 -13.25
N LYS A 76 -12.69 15.19 -14.43
CA LYS A 76 -12.63 13.98 -15.27
C LYS A 76 -11.99 12.80 -14.53
N LEU A 77 -10.89 13.03 -13.82
CA LEU A 77 -10.25 12.01 -12.99
C LEU A 77 -11.19 11.51 -11.89
N ARG A 78 -11.89 12.42 -11.20
CA ARG A 78 -12.84 12.03 -10.15
C ARG A 78 -13.95 11.15 -10.68
N LYS A 79 -14.55 11.52 -11.83
CA LYS A 79 -15.58 10.70 -12.50
C LYS A 79 -15.05 9.32 -12.89
N PHE A 80 -13.82 9.25 -13.41
CA PHE A 80 -13.18 7.98 -13.73
C PHE A 80 -12.97 7.10 -12.50
N LEU A 81 -12.58 7.67 -11.36
CA LEU A 81 -12.41 6.91 -10.11
C LEU A 81 -13.73 6.43 -9.50
N GLN A 82 -14.86 7.02 -9.88
CA GLN A 82 -16.20 6.64 -9.44
C GLN A 82 -16.87 5.59 -10.34
N SER A 83 -16.32 5.34 -11.53
CA SER A 83 -16.88 4.34 -12.45
C SER A 83 -16.40 2.92 -12.11
N ASP A 84 -17.35 1.98 -12.09
CA ASP A 84 -17.06 0.56 -11.96
C ASP A 84 -16.58 -0.01 -13.31
N TYR A 85 -15.34 -0.49 -13.36
CA TYR A 85 -14.81 -1.21 -14.51
C TYR A 85 -14.65 -2.69 -14.19
N LYS A 86 -15.23 -3.55 -15.03
CA LYS A 86 -14.88 -4.97 -15.07
C LYS A 86 -13.53 -5.10 -15.77
N ILE A 87 -12.45 -5.10 -14.99
CA ILE A 87 -11.11 -5.40 -15.49
C ILE A 87 -10.98 -6.92 -15.56
N ASP A 88 -10.80 -7.46 -16.75
CA ASP A 88 -10.44 -8.87 -16.95
C ASP A 88 -8.93 -9.02 -16.65
N PRO A 89 -8.53 -9.75 -15.60
CA PRO A 89 -7.13 -9.82 -15.17
C PRO A 89 -6.22 -10.61 -16.12
N VAL A 90 -6.75 -11.27 -17.16
CA VAL A 90 -5.99 -12.15 -18.05
C VAL A 90 -5.05 -11.39 -19.01
N LEU A 91 -5.19 -10.07 -19.17
CA LEU A 91 -4.47 -9.29 -20.18
C LEU A 91 -3.57 -8.16 -19.62
N ALA A 92 -3.34 -8.10 -18.30
CA ALA A 92 -2.54 -7.03 -17.66
C ALA A 92 -1.06 -7.41 -17.47
#